data_AF-A0A7S2GSS0-F1
#
_entry.id   AF-A0A7S2GSS0-F1
#
_cell.length_a   1.000
_cell.length_b   1.000
_cell.length_c   1.000
_cell.angle_alpha   90.00
_cell.angle_beta   90.00
_cell.angle_gamma   90.00
#
_symmetry.space_group_name_H-M   'P 1'
#
loop_
_entity.id
_entity.type
_entity.pdbx_description
1 polymer ?
#
loop_
_entity_poly.entity_id
_entity_poly.type
_entity_poly.pdbx_seq_one_letter_code
_entity_poly.pdbx_strand_id
1 'polypeptide(L)'
;AETDGVVMNTLTFGNSAVDPDFYLAAPFDLGRTATHEVGHWLNLRHIWGDGRCNVDDFVGDTPTSDASNYGCRTSHVSCKTEDMVQNFMDYSDDACMNLFTTGQKNRMRAIFDVGGARESFL
;
A
#
# COMPACT_ATOMS: atom_id res chain seq x y z
N ALA A 1 -15.04 -13.75 10.12
CA ALA A 1 -14.12 -12.94 10.96
C ALA A 1 -13.00 -13.77 11.58
N GLU A 2 -13.04 -15.11 11.56
CA GLU A 2 -12.02 -15.93 12.28
C GLU A 2 -10.59 -15.83 11.73
N THR A 3 -10.43 -15.33 10.51
CA THR A 3 -9.12 -15.15 9.85
C THR A 3 -8.86 -13.70 9.43
N ASP A 4 -9.59 -12.72 9.98
CA ASP A 4 -9.34 -11.30 9.68
C ASP A 4 -8.01 -10.87 10.28
N GLY A 5 -7.19 -10.19 9.47
CA GLY A 5 -5.88 -9.71 9.88
C GLY A 5 -4.91 -9.63 8.71
N VAL A 6 -3.63 -9.46 9.03
CA VAL A 6 -2.52 -9.43 8.09
C VAL A 6 -1.49 -10.49 8.49
N VAL A 7 -0.81 -11.08 7.51
CA VAL A 7 0.26 -12.05 7.73
C VAL A 7 1.52 -11.53 7.05
N MET A 8 2.63 -11.57 7.77
CA MET A 8 3.89 -10.98 7.34
C MET A 8 4.98 -12.03 7.27
N ASN A 9 5.84 -11.93 6.25
CA ASN A 9 7.12 -12.64 6.25
C ASN A 9 7.99 -12.08 7.38
N THR A 10 8.63 -12.96 8.16
CA THR A 10 9.48 -12.57 9.28
C THR A 10 10.66 -11.69 8.87
N LEU A 11 11.14 -11.82 7.61
CA LEU A 11 12.26 -11.03 7.09
C LEU A 11 11.88 -9.61 6.67
N THR A 12 10.59 -9.27 6.62
CA THR A 12 10.09 -7.96 6.20
C THR A 12 9.24 -7.26 7.28
N PHE A 13 9.24 -7.82 8.50
CA PHE A 13 8.49 -7.30 9.64
C PHE A 13 9.41 -6.57 10.62
N GLY A 14 9.50 -5.26 10.48
CA GLY A 14 10.36 -4.41 11.31
C GLY A 14 10.89 -3.22 10.53
N ASN A 15 11.84 -2.49 11.10
CA ASN A 15 12.52 -1.40 10.42
C ASN A 15 14.00 -1.38 10.80
N SER A 16 14.88 -1.70 9.85
CA SER A 16 16.34 -1.78 10.02
C SER A 16 16.97 -0.44 10.35
N ALA A 17 16.34 0.68 10.01
CA ALA A 17 16.79 2.01 10.42
C ALA A 17 16.49 2.31 11.91
N VAL A 18 15.61 1.53 12.55
CA VAL A 18 15.27 1.62 13.98
C VAL A 18 16.00 0.55 14.79
N ASP A 19 15.99 -0.69 14.31
CA ASP A 19 16.68 -1.83 14.91
C ASP A 19 17.59 -2.51 13.86
N PRO A 20 18.84 -2.03 13.70
CA PRO A 20 19.76 -2.54 12.67
C PRO A 20 20.29 -3.95 12.98
N ASP A 21 20.12 -4.43 14.21
CA ASP A 21 20.60 -5.75 14.64
C ASP A 21 19.55 -6.86 14.40
N PHE A 22 18.29 -6.49 14.14
CA PHE A 22 17.25 -7.44 13.78
C PHE A 22 17.42 -7.96 12.34
N TYR A 23 17.25 -9.28 12.13
CA TYR A 23 17.51 -9.93 10.84
C TYR A 23 16.40 -9.66 9.81
N LEU A 24 16.53 -8.53 9.11
CA LEU A 24 15.64 -8.08 8.03
C LEU A 24 16.33 -8.17 6.67
N ALA A 25 15.54 -8.30 5.60
CA ALA A 25 16.03 -8.43 4.23
C ALA A 25 15.69 -7.20 3.38
N ALA A 26 16.71 -6.42 3.03
CA ALA A 26 16.58 -5.39 2.01
C ALA A 26 16.17 -6.01 0.64
N PRO A 27 15.36 -5.31 -0.17
CA PRO A 27 14.93 -3.91 -0.05
C PRO A 27 13.62 -3.69 0.73
N PHE A 28 13.14 -4.70 1.47
CA PHE A 28 11.86 -4.67 2.20
C PHE A 28 12.08 -4.69 3.72
N ASP A 29 13.00 -3.86 4.19
CA ASP A 29 13.51 -3.86 5.57
C ASP A 29 13.17 -2.59 6.35
N LEU A 30 12.32 -1.70 5.83
CA LEU A 30 11.89 -0.49 6.54
C LEU A 30 10.44 -0.60 7.04
N GLY A 31 9.78 -1.74 6.84
CA GLY A 31 8.47 -2.04 7.40
C GLY A 31 7.30 -1.56 6.54
N ARG A 32 7.54 -1.21 5.27
CA ARG A 32 6.45 -0.74 4.40
C ARG A 32 5.59 -1.87 3.89
N THR A 33 6.09 -3.12 3.89
CA THR A 33 5.25 -4.30 3.71
C THR A 33 4.08 -4.29 4.70
N ALA A 34 4.31 -4.01 5.99
CA ALA A 34 3.22 -3.98 6.96
C ALA A 34 2.24 -2.81 6.70
N THR A 35 2.76 -1.64 6.30
CA THR A 35 1.92 -0.50 5.89
C THR A 35 1.02 -0.85 4.71
N HIS A 36 1.55 -1.56 3.71
CA HIS A 36 0.84 -2.03 2.53
C HIS A 36 -0.30 -3.01 2.90
N GLU A 37 0.03 -4.08 3.65
CA GLU A 37 -0.96 -5.08 4.06
C GLU A 37 -2.05 -4.50 4.96
N VAL A 38 -1.69 -3.57 5.86
CA VAL A 38 -2.69 -2.86 6.66
C VAL A 38 -3.55 -1.94 5.80
N GLY A 39 -3.00 -1.37 4.72
CA GLY A 39 -3.79 -0.68 3.70
C GLY A 39 -4.88 -1.56 3.09
N HIS A 40 -4.56 -2.81 2.73
CA HIS A 40 -5.56 -3.80 2.28
C HIS A 40 -6.60 -4.12 3.36
N TRP A 41 -6.16 -4.36 4.60
CA TRP A 41 -7.04 -4.61 5.73
C TRP A 41 -8.00 -3.43 6.00
N LEU A 42 -7.57 -2.21 5.63
CA LEU A 42 -8.32 -0.96 5.63
C LEU A 42 -9.02 -0.63 4.30
N ASN A 43 -9.32 -1.62 3.46
CA ASN A 43 -10.13 -1.48 2.24
C ASN A 43 -9.48 -0.66 1.09
N LEU A 44 -8.15 -0.67 1.02
CA LEU A 44 -7.41 -0.20 -0.16
C LEU A 44 -7.07 -1.35 -1.11
N ARG A 45 -7.01 -1.03 -2.40
CA ARG A 45 -6.51 -1.91 -3.46
C ARG A 45 -5.13 -1.46 -3.91
N HIS A 46 -4.44 -2.34 -4.63
CA HIS A 46 -3.27 -1.96 -5.39
C HIS A 46 -3.58 -0.80 -6.35
N ILE A 47 -2.64 0.14 -6.53
CA ILE A 47 -2.87 1.35 -7.33
C ILE A 47 -3.09 1.10 -8.84
N TRP A 48 -2.67 -0.07 -9.34
CA TRP A 48 -2.97 -0.52 -10.71
C TRP A 48 -4.30 -1.30 -10.82
N GLY A 49 -5.07 -1.36 -9.73
CA GLY A 49 -6.39 -1.98 -9.68
C GLY A 49 -6.41 -3.50 -9.87
N ASP A 50 -5.26 -4.19 -9.81
CA ASP A 50 -5.12 -5.61 -10.19
C ASP A 50 -5.52 -5.89 -11.64
N GLY A 51 -5.38 -4.88 -12.50
CA GLY A 51 -5.61 -4.97 -13.93
C GLY A 51 -4.70 -4.02 -14.70
N ARG A 52 -5.02 -3.81 -15.97
CA ARG A 52 -4.37 -2.78 -16.80
C ARG A 52 -5.10 -1.45 -16.63
N CYS A 53 -4.78 -0.46 -17.45
CA CYS A 53 -5.35 0.91 -17.46
C CYS A 53 -6.90 1.07 -17.46
N ASN A 54 -7.67 -0.01 -17.54
CA ASN A 54 -9.13 0.02 -17.49
C ASN A 54 -9.71 -0.48 -16.16
N VAL A 55 -8.86 -0.83 -15.19
CA VAL A 55 -9.25 -1.24 -13.84
C VAL A 55 -8.72 -0.24 -12.85
N ASP A 56 -9.55 0.12 -11.87
CA ASP A 56 -9.31 1.20 -10.94
C ASP A 56 -9.16 0.67 -9.50
N ASP A 57 -8.42 1.39 -8.68
CA ASP A 57 -8.31 1.13 -7.23
C ASP A 57 -9.47 1.77 -6.45
N PHE A 58 -10.36 2.47 -7.15
CA PHE A 58 -11.51 3.24 -6.67
C PHE A 58 -11.13 4.47 -5.83
N VAL A 59 -9.98 5.08 -6.16
CA VAL A 59 -9.49 6.30 -5.53
C VAL A 59 -9.18 7.34 -6.61
N GLY A 60 -10.01 8.40 -6.71
CA GLY A 60 -9.87 9.38 -7.80
C GLY A 60 -8.60 10.25 -7.78
N ASP A 61 -7.80 10.20 -6.70
CA ASP A 61 -6.53 10.94 -6.59
C ASP A 61 -5.28 10.05 -6.67
N THR A 62 -5.43 8.77 -7.01
CA THR A 62 -4.33 7.89 -7.47
C THR A 62 -4.34 7.85 -9.01
N PRO A 63 -3.24 8.22 -9.69
CA PRO A 63 -3.13 8.09 -11.15
C PRO A 63 -3.30 6.64 -11.59
N THR A 64 -3.94 6.42 -12.74
CA THR A 64 -4.10 5.07 -13.29
C THR A 64 -2.73 4.50 -13.67
N SER A 65 -2.54 3.23 -13.31
CA SER A 65 -1.30 2.48 -13.62
C SER A 65 -1.65 1.17 -14.35
N ASP A 66 -0.77 0.67 -15.22
CA ASP A 66 -1.04 -0.54 -16.02
C ASP A 66 -0.60 -1.85 -15.36
N ALA A 67 0.28 -1.74 -14.36
CA ALA A 67 0.82 -2.81 -13.54
C ALA A 67 1.48 -2.24 -12.28
N SER A 68 1.95 -3.14 -11.40
CA SER A 68 2.82 -2.82 -10.27
C SER A 68 4.19 -2.32 -10.73
N ASN A 69 4.76 -1.35 -10.02
CA ASN A 69 6.15 -0.97 -10.14
C ASN A 69 7.03 -1.71 -9.12
N TYR A 70 8.32 -1.87 -9.44
CA TYR A 70 9.33 -2.46 -8.55
C TYR A 70 10.57 -1.56 -8.54
N GLY A 71 11.37 -1.61 -7.47
CA GLY A 71 12.49 -0.69 -7.30
C GLY A 71 12.00 0.72 -6.93
N CYS A 72 12.75 1.74 -7.37
CA CYS A 72 12.40 3.15 -7.12
C CYS A 72 12.49 4.02 -8.37
N ARG A 73 11.80 3.61 -9.45
CA ARG A 73 11.75 4.39 -10.70
C ARG A 73 10.58 5.39 -10.67
N THR A 74 10.76 6.51 -9.98
CA THR A 74 9.69 7.51 -9.78
C THR A 74 9.21 8.23 -11.05
N SER A 75 9.91 8.09 -12.17
CA SER A 75 9.52 8.65 -13.48
C SER A 75 8.89 7.62 -14.42
N HIS A 76 8.37 6.51 -13.87
CA HIS A 76 7.61 5.55 -14.65
C HIS A 76 6.29 6.19 -15.12
N VAL A 77 5.97 6.00 -16.39
CA VAL A 77 4.76 6.54 -17.02
C VAL A 77 4.03 5.39 -17.67
N SER A 78 2.80 5.15 -17.22
CA SER A 78 1.85 4.25 -17.85
C SER A 78 0.49 4.96 -17.95
N CYS A 79 -0.46 4.39 -18.69
CA CYS A 79 -1.83 4.92 -18.79
C CYS A 79 -1.97 6.44 -19.08
N LYS A 80 -0.95 7.06 -19.70
CA LYS A 80 -0.82 8.50 -20.00
C LYS A 80 -0.53 9.42 -18.79
N THR A 81 -0.22 8.88 -17.62
CA THR A 81 0.15 9.62 -16.40
C THR A 81 1.44 9.07 -15.78
N GLU A 82 2.10 9.84 -14.94
CA GLU A 82 3.18 9.31 -14.11
C GLU A 82 2.57 8.40 -13.03
N ASP A 83 3.11 7.19 -12.89
CA ASP A 83 2.67 6.26 -11.88
C ASP A 83 3.12 6.74 -10.50
N MET A 84 2.27 6.56 -9.49
CA MET A 84 2.58 6.99 -8.14
C MET A 84 3.43 5.95 -7.39
N VAL A 85 4.65 5.70 -7.87
CA VAL A 85 5.61 4.69 -7.36
C VAL A 85 5.89 4.84 -5.86
N GLN A 86 5.73 6.03 -5.29
CA GLN A 86 5.92 6.31 -3.86
C GLN A 86 4.69 5.95 -2.99
N ASN A 87 3.58 5.51 -3.59
CA ASN A 87 2.39 5.11 -2.87
C ASN A 87 2.64 3.77 -2.14
N PHE A 88 2.15 3.66 -0.90
CA PHE A 88 2.26 2.40 -0.15
C PHE A 88 1.52 1.23 -0.78
N MET A 89 0.54 1.48 -1.67
CA MET A 89 -0.23 0.45 -2.37
C MET A 89 0.35 0.08 -3.76
N ASP A 90 1.59 0.50 -4.07
CA ASP A 90 2.40 -0.08 -5.16
C ASP A 90 3.30 -1.22 -4.62
N TYR A 91 4.14 -1.84 -5.47
CA TYR A 91 5.15 -2.86 -5.10
C TYR A 91 6.60 -2.36 -5.14
N SER A 92 6.78 -1.04 -5.13
CA SER A 92 8.09 -0.39 -5.06
C SER A 92 8.89 -0.80 -3.82
N ASP A 93 10.19 -0.54 -3.83
CA ASP A 93 11.03 -0.80 -2.66
C ASP A 93 10.62 0.08 -1.47
N ASP A 94 10.80 -0.42 -0.23
CA ASP A 94 10.39 0.27 1.00
C ASP A 94 10.93 1.70 1.11
N ALA A 95 12.17 1.92 0.64
CA ALA A 95 12.84 3.21 0.67
C ALA A 95 12.19 4.25 -0.27
N CYS A 96 11.41 3.80 -1.26
CA CYS A 96 10.72 4.66 -2.21
C CYS A 96 9.33 5.09 -1.72
N MET A 97 8.67 4.23 -0.94
CA MET A 97 7.31 4.44 -0.48
C MET A 97 7.25 5.45 0.67
N ASN A 98 6.39 6.47 0.54
CA ASN A 98 6.28 7.53 1.53
C ASN A 98 4.89 8.17 1.70
N LEU A 99 3.86 7.73 0.98
CA LEU A 99 2.54 8.36 1.08
C LEU A 99 1.35 7.43 0.88
N PHE A 100 0.24 7.83 1.52
CA PHE A 100 -1.12 7.56 1.07
C PHE A 100 -1.73 8.86 0.54
N THR A 101 -2.68 8.76 -0.38
CA THR A 101 -3.43 9.92 -0.87
C THR A 101 -4.57 10.34 0.08
N THR A 102 -5.20 11.48 -0.20
CA THR A 102 -6.37 11.91 0.59
C THR A 102 -7.58 11.01 0.31
N GLY A 103 -7.76 10.56 -0.94
CA GLY A 103 -8.80 9.61 -1.31
C GLY A 103 -8.61 8.24 -0.64
N GLN A 104 -7.38 7.73 -0.57
CA GLN A 104 -7.06 6.50 0.17
C GLN A 104 -7.39 6.66 1.67
N LYS A 105 -6.97 7.78 2.29
CA LYS A 105 -7.35 8.09 3.68
C LYS A 105 -8.87 8.07 3.88
N ASN A 106 -9.63 8.66 2.97
CA ASN A 106 -11.09 8.70 3.08
C ASN A 106 -11.71 7.29 3.00
N ARG A 107 -11.24 6.44 2.07
CA ARG A 107 -11.67 5.03 1.99
C ARG A 107 -11.36 4.25 3.27
N MET A 108 -10.16 4.40 3.82
CA MET A 108 -9.76 3.73 5.05
C MET A 108 -10.59 4.19 6.24
N ARG A 109 -10.99 5.46 6.32
CA ARG A 109 -11.82 5.96 7.42
C ARG A 109 -13.27 5.53 7.32
N ALA A 110 -13.80 5.43 6.09
CA ALA A 110 -15.20 5.10 5.86
C ALA A 110 -15.62 3.73 6.43
N ILE A 111 -14.70 2.77 6.59
CA ILE A 111 -15.03 1.46 7.17
C ILE A 111 -15.31 1.53 8.68
N PHE A 112 -14.96 2.63 9.35
CA PHE A 112 -15.24 2.86 10.76
C PHE A 112 -16.47 3.75 11.00
N ASP A 113 -17.06 4.32 9.94
CA ASP A 113 -18.29 5.11 10.09
C ASP A 113 -19.46 4.21 10.55
N VAL A 114 -20.57 4.83 10.97
CA VAL A 114 -21.77 4.11 11.42
C VAL A 114 -22.27 3.16 10.33
N GLY A 115 -22.41 1.88 10.65
CA GLY A 115 -22.76 0.80 9.72
C GLY A 115 -21.58 0.28 8.88
N GLY A 116 -20.36 0.78 9.11
CA GLY A 116 -19.14 0.35 8.45
C GLY A 116 -18.61 -1.00 8.95
N ALA A 117 -17.79 -1.66 8.13
CA ALA A 117 -17.30 -3.02 8.40
C ALA A 117 -16.45 -3.15 9.68
N ARG A 118 -15.91 -2.05 10.20
CA ARG A 118 -15.07 -1.98 11.40
C ARG A 118 -15.58 -0.96 12.42
N GLU A 119 -16.85 -0.57 12.36
CA GLU A 119 -17.48 0.37 13.31
C GLU A 119 -17.19 0.00 14.78
N SER A 120 -17.17 -1.29 15.10
CA SER A 120 -16.92 -1.81 16.46
C SER A 120 -15.54 -1.51 17.06
N PHE A 121 -14.61 -0.94 16.30
CA PHE A 121 -13.28 -0.54 16.80
C PHE A 121 -13.25 0.89 17.35
N LEU A 122 -14.32 1.68 17.18
CA LEU A 122 -14.49 3.01 17.76
C LEU A 122 -15.16 2.94 19.14
#